data_AF-F7WCY3-F1
#
_entry.id   AF-F7WCY3-F1
#
_cell.length_a   1.000
_cell.length_b   1.000
_cell.length_c   1.000
_cell.angle_alpha   90.00
_cell.angle_beta   90.00
_cell.angle_gamma   90.00
#
_symmetry.space_group_name_H-M   'P 1'
#
loop_
_entity.id
_entity.type
_entity.pdbx_description
1 polymer ?
#
loop_
_entity_poly.entity_id
_entity_poly.type
_entity_poly.pdbx_seq_one_letter_code
_entity_poly.pdbx_strand_id
1 'polypeptide(L)'
;MATDLDLQIDETIAAAIDQAGAITVSAHTLFDIARKLPEGAQVQLSAAEGRLTVVAGRARFSLATLPRDDFPVIAEGELPTQFELPATTLKAIIDKTRFAISTEETRYYLNGIFLHVAEMTASRC
;
A
#
# COMPACT_ATOMS: atom_id res chain seq x y z
N MET A 1 -6.12 2.30 0.18
CA MET A 1 -5.14 3.39 0.09
C MET A 1 -4.51 3.73 1.42
N ALA A 2 -3.18 3.70 1.46
CA ALA A 2 -2.35 4.35 2.47
C ALA A 2 -1.18 5.02 1.73
N THR A 3 -0.71 6.17 2.22
CA THR A 3 0.39 6.90 1.60
C THR A 3 1.18 7.73 2.62
N ASP A 4 2.46 7.91 2.34
CA ASP A 4 3.36 8.86 3.01
C ASP A 4 3.72 10.08 2.15
N LEU A 5 2.99 10.29 1.04
CA LEU A 5 3.18 11.28 -0.03
C LEU A 5 4.26 10.94 -1.07
N ASP A 6 5.14 9.99 -0.79
CA ASP A 6 6.15 9.50 -1.75
C ASP A 6 5.73 8.16 -2.37
N LEU A 7 5.14 7.28 -1.56
CA LEU A 7 4.60 5.98 -1.95
C LEU A 7 3.11 5.91 -1.62
N GLN A 8 2.36 5.24 -2.50
CA GLN A 8 0.96 4.87 -2.26
C GLN A 8 0.79 3.37 -2.42
N ILE A 9 0.03 2.77 -1.50
CA ILE A 9 -0.37 1.37 -1.55
C ILE A 9 -1.88 1.29 -1.58
N ASP A 10 -2.40 0.63 -2.60
CA ASP A 10 -3.81 0.33 -2.77
C ASP A 10 -4.07 -1.16 -2.74
N GLU A 11 -5.07 -1.52 -1.95
CA GLU A 11 -5.52 -2.89 -1.75
C GLU A 11 -7.04 -2.92 -1.83
N THR A 12 -7.55 -3.93 -2.52
CA THR A 12 -8.98 -4.16 -2.66
C THR A 12 -9.35 -5.48 -2.00
N ILE A 13 -10.31 -5.43 -1.09
CA ILE A 13 -10.79 -6.59 -0.34
C ILE A 13 -12.27 -6.79 -0.67
N ALA A 14 -12.66 -8.02 -1.01
CA ALA A 14 -14.05 -8.36 -1.23
C ALA A 14 -14.85 -8.21 0.07
N ALA A 15 -15.98 -7.50 0.00
CA ALA A 15 -16.88 -7.27 1.13
C ALA A 15 -18.33 -7.17 0.66
N ALA A 16 -19.27 -7.53 1.53
CA ALA A 16 -20.68 -7.20 1.32
C ALA A 16 -20.89 -5.72 1.66
N ILE A 17 -21.33 -4.93 0.69
CA ILE A 17 -21.50 -3.49 0.82
C ILE A 17 -22.99 -3.17 0.86
N ASP A 18 -23.49 -2.84 2.05
CA ASP A 18 -24.88 -2.40 2.22
C ASP A 18 -25.06 -0.94 1.79
N GLN A 19 -24.10 -0.07 2.13
CA GLN A 19 -24.07 1.34 1.75
C GLN A 19 -22.65 1.75 1.35
N ALA A 20 -22.51 2.23 0.11
CA ALA A 20 -21.24 2.75 -0.39
C ALA A 20 -20.87 4.07 0.30
N GLY A 21 -19.58 4.29 0.51
CA GLY A 21 -19.04 5.50 1.12
C GLY A 21 -17.53 5.46 1.21
N ALA A 22 -16.93 6.52 1.75
CA ALA A 22 -15.50 6.58 1.99
C ALA A 22 -15.18 7.47 3.19
N ILE A 23 -14.15 7.06 3.94
CA ILE A 23 -13.62 7.74 5.12
C ILE A 23 -12.12 7.43 5.21
N THR A 24 -11.42 8.13 6.08
CA THR A 24 -10.08 7.74 6.51
C THR A 24 -10.09 7.39 8.00
N VAL A 25 -9.15 6.55 8.42
CA VAL A 25 -9.01 6.10 9.80
C VAL A 25 -7.54 5.81 10.10
N SER A 26 -7.15 5.87 11.38
CA SER A 26 -5.81 5.44 11.82
C SER A 26 -5.54 3.99 11.39
N ALA A 27 -4.60 3.81 10.44
CA ALA A 27 -4.20 2.50 9.95
C ALA A 27 -3.63 1.63 11.07
N HIS A 28 -2.79 2.21 11.95
CA HIS A 28 -2.21 1.49 13.09
C HIS A 28 -3.29 0.99 14.05
N THR A 29 -4.26 1.83 14.40
CA THR A 29 -5.33 1.44 15.34
C THR A 29 -6.24 0.38 14.73
N LEU A 30 -6.59 0.51 13.45
CA LEU A 30 -7.41 -0.49 12.75
C LEU A 30 -6.68 -1.83 12.64
N PHE A 31 -5.37 -1.82 12.33
CA PHE A 31 -4.54 -3.02 12.30
C PHE A 31 -4.44 -3.71 13.67
N ASP A 32 -4.25 -2.94 14.73
CA ASP A 32 -4.21 -3.46 16.10
C ASP A 32 -5.52 -4.13 16.53
N ILE A 33 -6.66 -3.63 16.05
CA ILE A 33 -7.96 -4.26 16.25
C ILE A 33 -8.01 -5.56 15.45
N ALA A 34 -7.76 -5.48 14.13
CA ALA A 34 -7.89 -6.62 13.22
C ALA A 34 -7.04 -7.82 13.63
N ARG A 35 -5.75 -7.59 13.99
CA ARG A 35 -4.84 -8.68 14.38
C ARG A 35 -5.19 -9.37 15.70
N LYS A 36 -6.06 -8.77 16.52
CA LYS A 36 -6.54 -9.33 17.79
C LYS A 36 -7.86 -10.09 17.64
N LEU A 37 -8.50 -10.03 16.47
CA LEU A 37 -9.71 -10.77 16.21
C LEU A 37 -9.39 -12.26 16.01
N PRO A 38 -10.28 -13.17 16.44
CA PRO A 38 -10.15 -14.58 16.12
C PRO A 38 -10.11 -14.82 14.60
N GLU A 39 -9.41 -15.87 14.18
CA GLU A 39 -9.42 -16.30 12.78
C GLU A 39 -10.85 -16.61 12.31
N GLY A 40 -11.20 -16.17 11.10
CA GLY A 40 -12.53 -16.33 10.54
C GLY A 40 -13.61 -15.42 11.15
N ALA A 41 -13.26 -14.48 12.04
CA ALA A 41 -14.22 -13.53 12.59
C ALA A 41 -14.84 -12.67 11.48
N GLN A 42 -16.18 -12.62 11.45
CA GLN A 42 -16.90 -11.68 10.60
C GLN A 42 -16.82 -10.27 11.18
N VAL A 43 -16.33 -9.33 10.38
CA VAL A 43 -16.17 -7.93 10.77
C VAL A 43 -17.19 -7.07 10.05
N GLN A 44 -17.98 -6.32 10.81
CA GLN A 44 -18.89 -5.32 10.30
C GLN A 44 -18.32 -3.93 10.55
N LEU A 45 -18.33 -3.10 9.52
CA LEU A 45 -17.87 -1.71 9.54
C LEU A 45 -19.05 -0.80 9.22
N SER A 46 -19.27 0.22 10.06
CA SER A 46 -20.26 1.26 9.78
C SER A 46 -19.73 2.63 10.20
N ALA A 47 -19.89 3.61 9.32
CA ALA A 47 -19.41 4.97 9.55
C ALA A 47 -20.58 5.93 9.71
N ALA A 48 -20.59 6.71 10.79
CA ALA A 48 -21.57 7.75 11.05
C ALA A 48 -20.95 8.83 11.95
N GLU A 49 -21.36 10.08 11.75
CA GLU A 49 -21.03 11.19 12.66
C GLU A 49 -19.51 11.32 12.96
N GLY A 50 -18.67 11.17 11.93
CA GLY A 50 -17.21 11.29 12.09
C GLY A 50 -16.55 10.14 12.86
N ARG A 51 -17.24 9.00 12.99
CA ARG A 51 -16.72 7.81 13.65
C ARG A 51 -16.95 6.54 12.83
N LEU A 52 -15.96 5.66 12.84
CA LEU A 52 -16.05 4.30 12.34
C LEU A 52 -16.35 3.37 13.52
N THR A 53 -17.46 2.65 13.44
CA THR A 53 -17.77 1.53 14.33
C THR A 53 -17.27 0.23 13.70
N VAL A 54 -16.51 -0.53 14.47
CA VAL A 54 -16.04 -1.88 14.10
C VAL A 54 -16.68 -2.89 15.04
N VAL A 55 -17.44 -3.84 14.50
CA VAL A 55 -18.08 -4.92 15.28
C VAL A 55 -17.57 -6.26 14.80
N ALA A 56 -17.14 -7.10 15.74
CA ALA A 56 -16.76 -8.49 15.48
C ALA A 56 -17.23 -9.37 16.63
N GLY A 57 -18.32 -10.12 16.42
CA GLY A 57 -18.98 -10.87 17.48
C GLY A 57 -19.43 -9.96 18.64
N ARG A 58 -18.84 -10.15 19.83
CA ARG A 58 -19.12 -9.33 21.03
C ARG A 58 -18.20 -8.10 21.17
N ALA A 59 -17.15 -8.01 20.35
CA ALA A 59 -16.24 -6.88 20.38
C ALA A 59 -16.82 -5.71 19.60
N ARG A 60 -16.73 -4.51 20.17
CA ARG A 60 -17.17 -3.27 19.53
C ARG A 60 -16.13 -2.18 19.79
N PHE A 61 -15.63 -1.59 18.71
CA PHE A 61 -14.67 -0.50 18.75
C PHE A 61 -15.25 0.71 18.04
N SER A 62 -14.79 1.89 18.42
CA SER A 62 -15.18 3.14 17.78
C SER A 62 -13.95 4.00 17.56
N LEU A 63 -13.65 4.31 16.29
CA LEU A 63 -12.48 5.06 15.86
C LEU A 63 -12.94 6.42 15.32
N ALA A 64 -12.19 7.48 15.61
CA ALA A 64 -12.39 8.76 14.93
C ALA A 64 -11.99 8.63 13.47
N THR A 65 -12.71 9.31 12.59
CA THR A 65 -12.43 9.35 11.15
C THR A 65 -12.12 10.77 10.70
N LEU A 66 -11.38 10.91 9.60
CA LEU A 66 -11.31 12.18 8.88
C LEU A 66 -12.03 12.04 7.53
N PRO A 67 -12.55 13.14 6.95
CA PRO A 67 -13.09 13.16 5.60
C PRO A 67 -12.12 12.56 4.58
N ARG A 68 -12.66 11.88 3.56
CA ARG A 68 -11.84 11.40 2.42
C ARG A 68 -11.16 12.56 1.70
N ASP A 69 -11.83 13.70 1.58
CA ASP A 69 -11.35 14.83 0.79
C ASP A 69 -10.12 15.50 1.40
N ASP A 70 -9.85 15.26 2.69
CA ASP A 70 -8.63 15.68 3.38
C ASP A 70 -7.46 14.72 3.13
N PHE A 71 -7.71 13.56 2.51
CA PHE A 71 -6.67 12.59 2.19
C PHE A 71 -5.95 13.00 0.91
N PRO A 72 -4.61 12.97 0.88
CA PRO A 72 -3.83 13.41 -0.26
C PRO A 72 -4.11 12.57 -1.50
N VAL A 73 -4.09 13.24 -2.65
CA VAL A 73 -4.10 12.61 -3.97
C VAL A 73 -2.69 12.64 -4.51
N ILE A 74 -2.08 11.47 -4.71
CA ILE A 74 -0.84 11.37 -5.48
C ILE A 74 -1.22 11.41 -6.97
N ALA A 75 -0.70 12.38 -7.70
CA ALA A 75 -0.87 12.43 -9.15
C ALA A 75 -0.06 11.29 -9.78
N GLU A 76 -0.76 10.33 -10.39
CA GLU A 76 -0.12 9.32 -11.23
C GLU A 76 0.37 10.00 -12.51
N GLY A 77 1.68 10.04 -12.72
CA GLY A 77 2.26 10.49 -13.98
C GLY A 77 1.97 9.49 -15.11
N GLU A 78 2.11 9.93 -16.37
CA GLU A 78 2.08 9.01 -17.49
C GLU A 78 3.26 8.03 -17.39
N LEU A 79 2.96 6.73 -17.35
CA LEU A 79 3.96 5.66 -17.39
C LEU A 79 4.04 5.12 -18.82
N PRO A 80 5.00 5.56 -19.65
CA PRO A 80 5.03 5.23 -21.07
C PRO A 80 5.39 3.77 -21.38
N THR A 81 5.89 3.03 -20.38
CA THR A 81 6.36 1.65 -20.53
C THR A 81 5.68 0.76 -19.50
N GLN A 82 5.08 -0.33 -19.98
CA GLN A 82 4.47 -1.36 -19.15
C GLN A 82 4.99 -2.74 -19.56
N PHE A 83 5.25 -3.60 -18.58
CA PHE A 83 5.61 -4.99 -18.78
C PHE A 83 5.20 -5.81 -17.56
N GLU A 84 5.13 -7.13 -17.75
CA GLU A 84 4.82 -8.07 -16.68
C GLU A 84 6.04 -8.92 -16.35
N LEU A 85 6.21 -9.24 -15.07
CA LEU A 85 7.19 -10.20 -14.59
C LEU A 85 6.70 -10.89 -13.33
N PRO A 86 7.19 -12.10 -13.02
CA PRO A 86 6.92 -12.73 -11.74
C PRO A 86 7.40 -11.87 -10.58
N ALA A 87 6.56 -11.70 -9.56
CA ALA A 87 6.91 -10.94 -8.35
C ALA A 87 8.17 -11.49 -7.66
N THR A 88 8.38 -12.80 -7.71
CA THR A 88 9.60 -13.47 -7.21
C THR A 88 10.86 -13.03 -7.96
N THR A 89 10.76 -12.82 -9.28
CA THR A 89 11.85 -12.30 -10.11
C THR A 89 12.16 -10.85 -9.76
N LEU A 90 11.13 -9.99 -9.66
CA LEU A 90 11.30 -8.59 -9.26
C LEU A 90 12.00 -8.49 -7.89
N LYS A 91 11.51 -9.26 -6.92
CA LYS A 91 12.10 -9.34 -5.57
C LYS A 91 13.57 -9.76 -5.62
N ALA A 92 13.90 -10.78 -6.42
CA ALA A 92 15.27 -11.24 -6.56
C ALA A 92 16.21 -10.18 -7.16
N ILE A 93 15.74 -9.37 -8.13
CA ILE A 93 16.51 -8.27 -8.72
C ILE A 93 16.79 -7.19 -7.66
N ILE A 94 15.75 -6.78 -6.91
CA ILE A 94 15.87 -5.80 -5.82
C ILE A 94 16.84 -6.31 -4.74
N ASP A 95 16.68 -7.56 -4.31
CA ASP A 95 17.50 -8.13 -3.25
C ASP A 95 18.99 -8.22 -3.61
N LYS A 96 19.30 -8.45 -4.89
CA LYS A 96 20.67 -8.53 -5.40
C LYS A 96 21.33 -7.17 -5.62
N THR A 97 20.60 -6.06 -5.54
CA THR A 97 21.11 -4.73 -5.91
C THR A 97 20.98 -3.70 -4.79
N ARG A 98 19.98 -3.82 -3.91
CA ARG A 98 19.68 -2.81 -2.88
C ARG A 98 20.84 -2.50 -1.92
N PHE A 99 21.75 -3.46 -1.69
CA PHE A 99 22.88 -3.25 -0.79
C PHE A 99 23.92 -2.26 -1.33
N ALA A 100 23.89 -2.01 -2.64
CA ALA A 100 24.79 -1.09 -3.33
C ALA A 100 24.21 0.33 -3.48
N ILE A 101 23.02 0.59 -2.92
CA ILE A 101 22.41 1.92 -2.91
C ILE A 101 23.26 2.86 -2.06
N SER A 102 23.52 4.07 -2.57
CA SER A 102 24.23 5.10 -1.82
C SER A 102 23.37 5.66 -0.68
N THR A 103 24.01 6.03 0.43
CA THR A 103 23.40 6.81 1.51
C THR A 103 23.86 8.27 1.49
N GLU A 104 24.58 8.70 0.45
CA GLU A 104 25.08 10.06 0.30
C GLU A 104 23.94 10.99 -0.16
N GLU A 105 23.66 12.03 0.63
CA GLU A 105 22.51 12.92 0.39
C GLU A 105 22.74 13.93 -0.74
N THR A 106 23.99 14.14 -1.16
CA THR A 106 24.34 15.09 -2.24
C THR A 106 24.19 14.50 -3.64
N ARG A 107 24.22 13.15 -3.75
CA ARG A 107 24.11 12.41 -5.02
C ARG A 107 22.86 11.55 -5.03
N TYR A 108 21.70 12.20 -4.86
CA TYR A 108 20.39 11.53 -4.72
C TYR A 108 20.03 10.56 -5.86
N TYR A 109 20.57 10.73 -7.07
CA TYR A 109 20.37 9.79 -8.17
C TYR A 109 21.03 8.41 -7.94
N LEU A 110 21.87 8.28 -6.92
CA LEU A 110 22.44 7.00 -6.46
C LEU A 110 21.65 6.38 -5.30
N ASN A 111 20.59 7.05 -4.81
CA ASN A 111 19.81 6.62 -3.64
C ASN A 111 18.65 5.69 -4.07
N GLY A 112 18.83 4.93 -5.15
CA GLY A 112 17.83 4.03 -5.69
C GLY A 112 18.43 2.95 -6.59
N ILE A 113 17.56 2.11 -7.16
CA ILE A 113 17.93 1.04 -8.08
C ILE A 113 17.60 1.48 -9.50
N PHE A 114 18.59 1.47 -10.39
CA PHE A 114 18.39 1.79 -11.80
C PHE A 114 17.90 0.57 -12.59
N LEU A 115 16.60 0.55 -12.91
CA LEU A 115 15.99 -0.48 -13.75
C LEU A 115 16.08 -0.10 -15.23
N HIS A 116 16.69 -0.96 -16.05
CA HIS A 116 16.84 -0.76 -17.48
C HIS A 116 16.83 -2.11 -18.21
N VAL A 117 16.51 -2.08 -19.51
CA VAL A 117 16.65 -3.26 -20.37
C VAL A 117 18.13 -3.52 -20.63
N ALA A 118 18.58 -4.75 -20.37
CA ALA A 118 19.95 -5.13 -20.68
C ALA A 118 20.11 -5.29 -22.20
N GLU A 119 21.08 -4.60 -22.79
CA GLU A 119 21.51 -4.87 -24.16
C GLU A 119 22.34 -6.16 -24.16
N MET A 120 21.71 -7.28 -24.53
CA MET A 120 22.46 -8.49 -24.85
C MET A 120 23.16 -8.29 -26.19
N THR A 121 24.40 -7.78 -26.15
CA THR A 121 25.30 -7.98 -27.27
C THR A 121 25.52 -9.49 -27.38
N ALA A 122 25.00 -10.09 -28.44
CA ALA A 122 25.20 -11.50 -28.76
C ALA A 122 26.71 -11.77 -28.98
N SER A 123 27.45 -11.98 -27.89
CA SER A 123 28.83 -12.43 -27.95
C SER A 123 28.90 -13.87 -27.46
N ARG A 124 28.65 -14.74 -28.45
CA ARG A 124 29.16 -16.10 -28.66
C ARG A 124 28.60 -17.24 -27.80
N CYS A 125 28.24 -18.29 -28.56
CA CYS A 125 28.00 -19.68 -28.18
C CYS A 125 28.95 -20.22 -27.10
#